data_AF-A0A0A5GI61-F1
#
_entry.id   AF-A0A0A5GI61-F1
#
_cell.length_a   1.000
_cell.length_b   1.000
_cell.length_c   1.000
_cell.angle_alpha   90.00
_cell.angle_beta   90.00
_cell.angle_gamma   90.00
#
_symmetry.space_group_name_H-M   'P 1'
#
loop_
_entity.id
_entity.type
_entity.pdbx_description
1 polymer ?
#
loop_
_entity_poly.entity_id
_entity_poly.type
_entity_poly.pdbx_seq_one_letter_code
_entity_poly.pdbx_strand_id
1 'polypeptide(L)'
;MDVLLVYMMLASVTPLFLWIEHRKMALIQLPLLIGMWGFFIVEFAAFQVTGVTYAFLLSVFILNVAYAHVALYLVLFHNQLVRKRMSAVQSVVITKNNQNQSI
;
A
#
# COMPACT_ATOMS: atom_id res chain seq x y z
N MET A 1 6.63 -22.81 13.73
CA MET A 1 5.39 -22.02 13.51
C MET A 1 5.62 -20.51 13.63
N ASP A 2 6.63 -20.06 14.39
CA ASP A 2 6.79 -18.64 14.75
C ASP A 2 7.10 -17.68 13.59
N VAL A 3 7.94 -18.11 12.64
CA VAL A 3 8.33 -17.28 11.49
C VAL A 3 7.13 -16.92 10.60
N LEU A 4 6.12 -17.80 10.54
CA LEU A 4 4.94 -17.62 9.69
C LEU A 4 4.00 -16.54 10.25
N LEU A 5 3.86 -16.50 11.59
CA LEU A 5 3.16 -15.43 12.30
C LEU A 5 3.84 -14.06 12.05
N VAL A 6 5.17 -14.03 12.10
CA VAL A 6 5.96 -12.80 11.85
C VAL A 6 5.73 -12.30 10.42
N TYR A 7 5.71 -13.19 9.42
CA TYR A 7 5.38 -12.82 8.04
C TYR A 7 3.95 -12.31 7.88
N MET A 8 2.96 -12.91 8.56
CA MET A 8 1.60 -12.38 8.57
C MET A 8 1.50 -10.99 9.19
N MET A 9 2.20 -10.75 10.30
CA MET A 9 2.26 -9.41 10.92
C MET A 9 2.88 -8.40 9.97
N LEU A 10 4.01 -8.71 9.34
CA LEU A 10 4.63 -7.85 8.33
C LEU A 10 3.69 -7.57 7.15
N ALA A 11 2.99 -8.60 6.64
CA ALA A 11 2.02 -8.43 5.55
C ALA A 11 0.83 -7.55 5.93
N SER A 12 0.44 -7.53 7.21
CA SER A 12 -0.66 -6.69 7.70
C SER A 12 -0.29 -5.21 7.83
N VAL A 13 1.00 -4.91 8.04
CA VAL A 13 1.50 -3.52 8.09
C VAL A 13 1.50 -2.88 6.70
N THR A 14 1.66 -3.68 5.64
CA THR A 14 1.72 -3.22 4.25
C THR A 14 0.48 -2.42 3.78
N PRO A 15 -0.75 -2.94 3.84
CA PRO A 15 -1.94 -2.17 3.47
C PRO A 15 -2.21 -1.02 4.44
N LEU A 16 -1.80 -1.14 5.71
CA LEU A 16 -1.93 -0.08 6.70
C LEU A 16 -1.10 1.16 6.32
N PHE A 17 0.12 0.93 5.82
CA PHE A 17 0.98 2.00 5.31
C PHE A 17 0.40 2.62 4.03
N LEU A 18 -0.14 1.79 3.13
CA LEU A 18 -0.80 2.25 1.90
C LEU A 18 -2.08 3.05 2.15
N TRP A 19 -2.77 2.79 3.26
CA TRP A 19 -4.04 3.42 3.60
C TRP A 19 -3.91 4.92 3.83
N ILE A 20 -2.76 5.37 4.34
CA ILE A 20 -2.51 6.79 4.64
C ILE A 20 -2.51 7.63 3.35
N GLU A 21 -2.00 7.07 2.25
CA GLU A 21 -1.76 7.81 1.02
C GLU A 21 -2.79 7.50 -0.06
N HIS A 22 -3.15 6.22 -0.27
CA HIS A 22 -4.03 5.75 -1.34
C HIS A 22 -5.01 4.68 -0.85
N ARG A 23 -6.09 5.14 -0.19
CA ARG A 23 -7.19 4.28 0.33
C ARG A 23 -7.74 3.28 -0.69
N LYS A 24 -7.82 3.65 -1.98
CA LYS A 24 -8.35 2.76 -3.03
C LYS A 24 -7.47 1.53 -3.27
N MET A 25 -6.15 1.70 -3.25
CA MET A 25 -5.21 0.58 -3.44
C MET A 25 -5.14 -0.30 -2.18
N ALA A 26 -5.25 0.32 -1.01
CA ALA A 26 -5.31 -0.40 0.26
C ALA A 26 -6.58 -1.27 0.38
N LEU A 27 -7.73 -0.80 -0.11
CA LEU A 27 -8.97 -1.57 -0.15
C LEU A 27 -8.89 -2.82 -1.04
N ILE A 28 -8.10 -2.80 -2.11
CA ILE A 28 -7.90 -3.97 -2.99
C ILE A 28 -7.01 -5.03 -2.33
N GLN A 29 -6.11 -4.62 -1.43
CA GLN A 29 -5.27 -5.56 -0.67
C GLN A 29 -5.97 -6.20 0.53
N LEU A 30 -7.07 -5.60 1.02
CA LEU A 30 -7.83 -6.11 2.16
C LEU A 30 -8.37 -7.55 1.98
N PRO A 31 -8.99 -7.91 0.83
CA PRO A 31 -9.40 -9.28 0.55
C PRO A 31 -8.25 -10.29 0.59
N LEU A 32 -7.07 -9.88 0.09
CA LEU A 32 -5.86 -10.72 0.11
C LEU A 32 -5.38 -10.95 1.54
N LEU A 33 -5.37 -9.90 2.37
CA LEU A 33 -5.01 -9.97 3.77
C LEU A 33 -5.99 -10.89 4.54
N ILE A 34 -7.30 -10.72 4.33
CA ILE A 34 -8.33 -11.57 4.93
C ILE A 34 -8.15 -13.03 4.50
N GLY A 35 -7.84 -13.27 3.23
CA GLY A 35 -7.55 -14.60 2.70
C GLY A 35 -6.35 -15.26 3.39
N MET A 36 -5.24 -14.52 3.58
CA MET A 36 -4.09 -15.04 4.32
C MET A 36 -4.44 -15.37 5.78
N TRP A 37 -5.21 -14.52 6.45
CA TRP A 37 -5.60 -14.74 7.85
C TRP A 37 -6.54 -15.94 7.99
N GLY A 38 -7.49 -16.10 7.07
CA GLY A 38 -8.37 -17.27 7.03
C GLY A 38 -7.57 -18.56 6.84
N PHE A 39 -6.61 -18.57 5.92
CA PHE A 39 -5.74 -19.72 5.70
C PHE A 39 -4.88 -20.05 6.93
N PHE A 40 -4.34 -19.02 7.57
CA PHE A 40 -3.54 -19.18 8.79
C PHE A 40 -4.36 -19.76 9.94
N ILE A 41 -5.60 -19.32 10.14
CA ILE A 41 -6.48 -19.84 11.21
C ILE A 41 -6.81 -21.31 10.98
N VAL A 42 -7.12 -21.69 9.73
CA VAL A 42 -7.40 -23.10 9.37
C VAL A 42 -6.18 -23.98 9.63
N GLU A 43 -5.00 -23.55 9.21
CA GLU A 43 -3.75 -24.29 9.41
C GLU A 43 -3.33 -24.36 10.89
N PHE A 44 -3.55 -23.28 11.64
CA PHE A 44 -3.31 -23.25 13.08
C PHE A 44 -4.22 -24.24 13.82
N ALA A 45 -5.49 -24.35 13.41
CA ALA A 45 -6.44 -25.30 13.97
C ALA A 45 -6.14 -26.76 13.58
N ALA A 46 -5.54 -26.99 12.41
CA ALA A 46 -5.21 -28.32 11.91
C ALA A 46 -3.97 -28.95 12.59
N PHE A 47 -3.17 -28.18 13.33
CA PHE A 47 -1.91 -28.59 13.98
C PHE A 47 -0.86 -29.26 13.06
N GLN A 48 -1.12 -29.31 11.75
CA GLN A 48 -0.30 -29.98 10.75
C GLN A 48 -0.08 -29.04 9.57
N VAL A 49 0.99 -28.24 9.65
CA VAL A 49 1.39 -27.39 8.53
C VAL A 49 2.20 -28.23 7.55
N THR A 50 1.63 -28.55 6.39
CA THR A 50 2.38 -29.23 5.34
C THR A 50 3.36 -28.27 4.65
N GLY A 51 4.49 -28.79 4.15
CA GLY A 51 5.49 -27.96 3.46
C GLY A 51 4.95 -27.24 2.21
N VAL A 52 3.91 -27.81 1.59
CA VAL A 52 3.19 -27.19 0.46
C VAL A 52 2.45 -25.94 0.92
N THR A 53 1.75 -26.02 2.06
CA THR A 53 1.03 -24.87 2.60
C THR A 53 1.97 -23.74 3.00
N TYR A 54 3.11 -24.09 3.60
CA TYR A 54 4.15 -23.14 3.94
C TYR A 54 4.64 -22.37 2.70
N ALA A 55 4.96 -23.09 1.63
CA ALA A 55 5.41 -22.50 0.37
C ALA A 55 4.33 -21.60 -0.26
N PHE A 56 3.05 -21.97 -0.14
CA PHE A 56 1.93 -21.16 -0.60
C PHE A 56 1.80 -19.84 0.20
N LEU A 57 1.83 -19.90 1.53
CA LEU A 57 1.80 -18.70 2.37
C LEU A 57 2.99 -17.78 2.11
N LEU A 58 4.18 -18.35 1.91
CA LEU A 58 5.38 -17.60 1.56
C LEU A 58 5.24 -16.91 0.19
N SER A 59 4.68 -17.59 -0.82
CA SER A 59 4.50 -16.99 -2.15
C SER A 59 3.50 -15.84 -2.13
N VAL A 60 2.38 -15.99 -1.40
CA VAL A 60 1.40 -14.91 -1.19
C VAL A 60 2.02 -13.74 -0.44
N PHE A 61 2.87 -14.01 0.56
CA PHE A 61 3.64 -12.97 1.27
C PHE A 61 4.56 -12.18 0.33
N ILE A 62 5.35 -12.88 -0.49
CA ILE A 62 6.25 -12.24 -1.47
C ILE A 62 5.44 -11.40 -2.47
N LEU A 63 4.29 -11.91 -2.93
CA LEU A 63 3.39 -11.18 -3.82
C LEU A 63 2.86 -9.89 -3.17
N ASN A 64 2.51 -9.95 -1.88
CA ASN A 64 2.06 -8.80 -1.11
C ASN A 64 3.16 -7.73 -1.01
N VAL A 65 4.40 -8.13 -0.70
CA VAL A 65 5.56 -7.24 -0.65
C VAL A 65 5.88 -6.63 -2.01
N ALA A 66 5.81 -7.42 -3.09
CA ALA A 66 6.03 -6.93 -4.46
C ALA A 66 4.97 -5.88 -4.84
N TYR A 67 3.70 -6.12 -4.52
CA TYR A 67 2.62 -5.17 -4.75
C TYR A 67 2.82 -3.87 -3.94
N ALA A 68 3.34 -3.98 -2.73
CA ALA A 68 3.72 -2.83 -1.90
C ALA A 68 4.76 -1.94 -2.58
N HIS A 69 5.80 -2.54 -3.16
CA HIS A 69 6.85 -1.80 -3.86
C HIS A 69 6.29 -1.08 -5.10
N VAL A 70 5.42 -1.72 -5.86
CA VAL A 70 4.74 -1.12 -7.01
C VAL A 70 3.87 0.06 -6.56
N ALA A 71 3.11 -0.11 -5.48
CA ALA A 71 2.27 0.96 -4.94
C ALA A 71 3.09 2.13 -4.37
N LEU A 72 4.20 1.84 -3.67
CA LEU A 72 5.14 2.85 -3.18
C LEU A 72 5.74 3.66 -4.34
N TYR A 73 6.16 2.97 -5.41
CA TYR A 73 6.68 3.61 -6.62
C TYR A 73 5.61 4.51 -7.27
N LEU A 74 4.38 4.01 -7.42
CA LEU A 74 3.25 4.79 -7.93
C LEU A 74 2.98 6.05 -7.10
N VAL A 75 2.99 5.94 -5.77
CA VAL A 75 2.79 7.08 -4.86
C VAL A 75 3.91 8.11 -5.00
N LEU A 76 5.18 7.68 -4.96
CA LEU A 76 6.34 8.56 -5.10
C LEU A 76 6.33 9.33 -6.43
N PHE A 77 5.97 8.68 -7.53
CA PHE A 77 5.92 9.32 -8.84
C PHE A 77 4.67 10.19 -9.05
N HIS A 78 3.49 9.77 -8.57
CA HIS A 78 2.25 10.54 -8.75
C HIS A 78 2.23 11.83 -7.93
N ASN A 79 2.85 11.85 -6.75
CA ASN A 79 2.90 13.03 -5.88
C ASN A 79 3.77 14.18 -6.46
N GLN A 80 4.61 13.90 -7.47
CA GLN A 80 5.34 14.95 -8.21
C GLN A 80 4.42 15.78 -9.13
N LEU A 81 3.33 15.21 -9.64
CA LEU A 81 2.39 15.90 -10.53
C LEU A 81 1.51 16.91 -9.78
N VAL A 82 1.13 16.59 -8.54
CA VAL A 82 0.36 17.50 -7.67
C VAL A 82 1.22 18.71 -7.26
N ARG A 83 2.51 18.49 -6.96
CA ARG A 83 3.47 19.59 -6.72
C ARG A 83 3.60 20.53 -7.93
N LYS A 84 3.66 20.00 -9.16
CA LYS A 84 3.70 20.84 -10.38
C LYS A 84 2.45 21.69 -10.57
N ARG A 85 1.26 21.19 -10.21
CA ARG A 85 0.02 21.98 -10.32
C ARG A 85 -0.07 23.10 -9.29
N MET A 86 0.43 22.90 -8.08
CA MET A 86 0.44 23.96 -7.06
C MET A 86 1.39 25.11 -7.43
N SER A 87 2.54 24.84 -8.04
CA SER A 87 3.45 25.88 -8.53
C SER A 87 2.87 26.68 -9.70
N ALA A 88 2.10 26.03 -10.59
CA ALA A 88 1.47 26.70 -11.74
C ALA A 88 0.26 27.56 -11.33
N VAL A 89 -0.48 27.18 -10.29
CA VAL A 89 -1.59 28.00 -9.78
C VAL A 89 -1.05 29.24 -9.05
N GLN A 90 0.07 29.13 -8.33
CA GLN A 90 0.66 30.25 -7.62
C GLN A 90 1.17 31.36 -8.57
N SER A 91 1.74 31.02 -9.72
CA SER A 91 2.19 32.01 -10.71
C SER A 91 1.02 32.78 -11.37
N VAL A 92 -0.13 32.12 -11.57
CA VAL A 92 -1.33 32.76 -12.12
C VAL A 92 -1.96 33.74 -11.12
N VAL A 93 -1.98 33.39 -9.83
CA VAL A 93 -2.51 34.26 -8.77
C VAL A 93 -1.64 35.51 -8.58
N ILE A 94 -0.31 35.38 -8.62
CA ILE A 94 0.62 36.52 -8.49
C ILE A 94 0.46 37.50 -9.67
N THR A 95 0.28 36.98 -10.88
CA THR A 95 0.11 37.82 -12.08
C THR A 95 -1.17 38.67 -12.00
N LYS A 96 -2.29 38.09 -11.52
CA LYS A 96 -3.54 38.85 -11.36
C LYS A 96 -3.44 39.93 -10.28
N ASN A 97 -2.71 39.68 -9.19
CA ASN A 97 -2.58 40.64 -8.10
C ASN A 97 -1.75 41.87 -8.52
N ASN A 98 -0.71 41.68 -9.34
CA ASN A 98 0.10 42.78 -9.85
C ASN A 98 -0.66 43.68 -10.84
N GLN A 99 -1.65 43.16 -11.58
CA GLN A 99 -2.46 44.00 -12.48
C GLN A 99 -3.52 44.82 -11.75
N ASN A 100 -3.97 44.39 -10.57
CA ASN A 100 -4.93 45.14 -9.76
C ASN A 100 -4.28 46.26 -8.92
N GLN A 101 -2.95 46.30 -8.79
CA GLN A 101 -2.22 47.35 -8.06
C GLN A 101 -1.71 48.49 -8.97
N SER A 102 -1.88 48.37 -10.28
CA SER A 102 -1.43 49.36 -11.27
C SER A 102 -2.56 50.26 -11.82
N ILE A 103 -3.71 50.33 -11.14
CA ILE A 103 -4.86 51.19 -11.48
C ILE A 103 -5.11 52.15 -10.32
#